data_AF-A0A0V1HK36-F1
#
_entry.id   AF-A0A0V1HK36-F1
#
_cell.length_a   1.000
_cell.length_b   1.000
_cell.length_c   1.000
_cell.angle_alpha   90.00
_cell.angle_beta   90.00
_cell.angle_gamma   90.00
#
_symmetry.space_group_name_H-M   'P 1'
#
loop_
_entity.id
_entity.type
_entity.pdbx_description
1 polymer ?
#
loop_
_entity_poly.entity_id
_entity_poly.type
_entity_poly.pdbx_seq_one_letter_code
_entity_poly.pdbx_strand_id
1 'polypeptide(L)'
;MMQFCGFSTLFKLTVLTTILLIVWEVHLISAKAMVYKKYYPNTNIERWSLSKKEIPWSHHHSKYFPKKYNAPCPQDKVCDPELYNACYRYNSIDGSINRLSILGKYGIDRFCFPQNPKGRSGLRGRGELFRWGPNHYVQYVISRGMNVREYLVLNSPDKKKIIFPGEFVDNPRNITFPPMLLNFIESNLSEKYPENVVKEIIKNALKNRVLRYHGYYADDRNTDNAWIETLIYDINDSGYSNLGLLDPEHLTNSLNLTWKVIDKSAVDSKIETIMKRARLTFGQKVASIIRKALKTLRDEDKAGIIFAFGDAVNNFLGLSAIVITLVDMVG
;
A
#
# COMPACT_ATOMS: atom_id res chain seq x y z
N MET A 1 37.76 38.68 9.98
CA MET A 1 36.54 38.50 10.79
C MET A 1 35.38 39.20 10.07
N MET A 2 34.75 38.53 9.10
CA MET A 2 33.52 39.01 8.47
C MET A 2 32.86 37.86 7.66
N GLN A 3 31.54 37.75 7.81
CA GLN A 3 30.59 36.96 7.01
C GLN A 3 30.65 35.42 7.04
N PHE A 4 30.04 34.82 8.08
CA PHE A 4 29.39 33.50 7.98
C PHE A 4 27.99 33.45 8.62
N CYS A 5 27.37 34.60 8.91
CA CYS A 5 26.08 34.65 9.62
C CYS A 5 24.84 34.67 8.69
N GLY A 6 25.00 34.89 7.38
CA GLY A 6 23.88 35.05 6.44
C GLY A 6 23.23 33.75 5.93
N PHE A 7 24.01 32.66 5.82
CA PHE A 7 23.53 31.39 5.29
C PHE A 7 22.56 30.67 6.25
N SER A 8 22.79 30.78 7.56
CA SER A 8 21.97 30.17 8.62
C SER A 8 20.54 30.72 8.65
N THR A 9 20.39 32.03 8.47
CA THR A 9 19.09 32.71 8.60
C THR A 9 18.23 32.51 7.36
N LEU A 10 18.82 32.57 6.16
CA LEU A 10 18.13 32.32 4.90
C LEU A 10 17.68 30.84 4.78
N PHE A 11 18.51 29.91 5.28
CA PHE A 11 18.21 28.48 5.35
C PHE A 11 17.08 28.16 6.33
N LYS A 12 17.09 28.76 7.53
CA LYS A 12 15.99 28.61 8.51
C LYS A 12 14.68 29.20 7.99
N LEU A 13 14.74 30.34 7.30
CA LEU A 13 13.57 31.01 6.75
C LEU A 13 12.92 30.18 5.65
N THR A 14 13.71 29.61 4.73
CA THR A 14 13.21 28.74 3.65
C THR A 14 12.62 27.43 4.17
N VAL A 15 13.24 26.79 5.16
CA VAL A 15 12.68 25.59 5.80
C VAL A 15 11.37 25.92 6.51
N LEU A 16 11.31 27.03 7.26
CA LEU A 16 10.12 27.46 7.99
C LEU A 16 8.97 27.85 7.05
N THR A 17 9.23 28.58 5.96
CA THR A 17 8.20 28.90 4.95
C THR A 17 7.71 27.66 4.23
N THR A 18 8.58 26.68 3.96
CA THR A 18 8.19 25.40 3.35
C THR A 18 7.31 24.59 4.32
N ILE A 19 7.66 24.56 5.61
CA ILE A 19 6.83 23.91 6.64
C ILE A 19 5.49 24.62 6.79
N LEU A 20 5.45 25.96 6.80
CA LEU A 20 4.22 26.74 6.91
C LEU A 20 3.31 26.56 5.69
N LEU A 21 3.86 26.50 4.47
CA LEU A 21 3.10 26.19 3.25
C LEU A 21 2.55 24.76 3.30
N ILE A 22 3.34 23.80 3.80
CA ILE A 22 2.87 22.43 4.03
C ILE A 22 1.73 22.43 5.06
N VAL A 23 1.87 23.12 6.19
CA VAL A 23 0.83 23.22 7.23
C VAL A 23 -0.44 23.91 6.71
N TRP A 24 -0.30 24.97 5.92
CA TRP A 24 -1.40 25.72 5.32
C TRP A 24 -2.16 24.89 4.28
N GLU A 25 -1.46 24.24 3.33
CA GLU A 25 -2.09 23.31 2.38
C GLU A 25 -2.70 22.09 3.08
N VAL A 26 -2.19 21.71 4.24
CA VAL A 26 -2.71 20.63 5.07
C VAL A 26 -4.00 21.03 5.81
N HIS A 27 -4.13 22.28 6.26
CA HIS A 27 -5.34 22.78 6.93
C HIS A 27 -6.54 22.96 5.99
N LEU A 28 -6.31 23.36 4.73
CA LEU A 28 -7.39 23.64 3.76
C LEU A 28 -8.08 22.39 3.18
N ILE A 29 -7.55 21.19 3.39
CA ILE A 29 -8.05 19.98 2.73
C ILE A 29 -8.75 19.09 3.76
N SER A 30 -10.02 19.40 4.00
CA SER A 30 -10.98 18.47 4.61
C SER A 30 -10.88 17.11 3.92
N ALA A 31 -10.56 16.07 4.70
CA ALA A 31 -10.39 14.71 4.21
C ALA A 31 -11.63 14.29 3.39
N LYS A 32 -11.45 14.06 2.08
CA LYS A 32 -12.50 13.47 1.25
C LYS A 32 -12.72 12.03 1.72
N ALA A 33 -13.68 11.81 2.62
CA ALA A 33 -14.04 10.49 3.12
C ALA A 33 -14.21 9.48 1.96
N MET A 34 -13.73 8.25 2.17
CA MET A 34 -13.76 7.19 1.16
C MET A 34 -15.20 6.73 1.07
N VAL A 35 -15.80 6.92 -0.10
CA VAL A 35 -17.15 6.48 -0.38
C VAL A 35 -17.06 5.23 -1.22
N TYR A 36 -17.51 4.10 -0.65
CA TYR A 36 -17.64 2.84 -1.37
C TYR A 36 -18.85 2.89 -2.30
N LYS A 37 -18.82 2.09 -3.37
CA LYS A 37 -19.99 1.93 -4.25
C LYS A 37 -21.20 1.39 -3.47
N LYS A 38 -22.40 1.77 -3.91
CA LYS A 38 -23.68 1.35 -3.31
C LYS A 38 -23.79 -0.17 -3.14
N TYR A 39 -23.44 -0.93 -4.19
CA TYR A 39 -23.50 -2.39 -4.18
C TYR A 39 -22.10 -2.98 -3.97
N TYR A 40 -22.03 -4.02 -3.15
CA TYR A 40 -20.81 -4.81 -3.00
C TYR A 40 -20.46 -5.50 -4.34
N PRO A 41 -19.18 -5.52 -4.77
CA PRO A 41 -18.78 -6.02 -6.09
C PRO A 41 -19.41 -7.36 -6.47
N ASN A 42 -19.91 -7.46 -7.71
CA ASN A 42 -20.53 -8.67 -8.27
C ASN A 42 -21.72 -9.23 -7.48
N THR A 43 -22.38 -8.42 -6.66
CA THR A 43 -23.57 -8.82 -5.90
C THR A 43 -24.66 -7.75 -5.95
N ASN A 44 -25.88 -8.12 -5.52
CA ASN A 44 -26.97 -7.17 -5.27
C ASN A 44 -27.03 -6.70 -3.80
N ILE A 45 -25.96 -6.93 -3.03
CA ILE A 45 -25.92 -6.58 -1.61
C ILE A 45 -25.60 -5.10 -1.49
N GLU A 46 -26.61 -4.34 -1.11
CA GLU A 46 -26.50 -2.91 -0.85
C GLU A 46 -25.82 -2.63 0.49
N ARG A 47 -24.84 -1.72 0.47
CA ARG A 47 -24.19 -1.17 1.64
C ARG A 47 -25.10 -0.15 2.33
N TRP A 48 -25.01 -0.06 3.65
CA TRP A 48 -25.63 1.01 4.41
C TRP A 48 -25.10 2.37 3.95
N SER A 49 -26.01 3.29 3.62
CA SER A 49 -25.63 4.64 3.19
C SER A 49 -25.08 5.44 4.37
N LEU A 50 -23.83 5.91 4.24
CA LEU A 50 -23.14 6.67 5.28
C LEU A 50 -22.84 8.09 4.79
N SER A 51 -23.16 9.08 5.60
CA SER A 51 -22.62 10.43 5.45
C SER A 51 -21.15 10.47 5.90
N LYS A 52 -20.42 11.51 5.51
CA LYS A 52 -19.00 11.67 5.89
C LYS A 52 -18.77 11.70 7.40
N LYS A 53 -19.75 12.17 8.18
CA LYS A 53 -19.67 12.27 9.65
C LYS A 53 -19.86 10.93 10.34
N GLU A 54 -20.57 10.00 9.69
CA GLU A 54 -20.89 8.68 10.25
C GLU A 54 -19.79 7.64 9.98
N ILE A 55 -18.85 7.92 9.07
CA ILE A 55 -17.77 6.99 8.71
C ILE A 55 -16.81 6.72 9.88
N PRO A 56 -16.28 7.72 10.62
CA PRO A 56 -15.34 7.45 11.71
C PRO A 56 -15.98 6.62 12.83
N TRP A 57 -15.27 5.61 13.34
CA TRP A 57 -15.78 4.76 14.44
C TRP A 57 -16.06 5.54 15.73
N SER A 58 -15.34 6.63 15.97
CA SER A 58 -15.56 7.55 17.09
C SER A 58 -16.92 8.25 17.05
N HIS A 59 -17.54 8.36 15.88
CA HIS A 59 -18.91 8.86 15.79
C HIS A 59 -19.88 7.84 16.38
N HIS A 60 -20.63 8.26 17.40
CA HIS A 60 -21.64 7.43 18.04
C HIS A 60 -22.84 7.23 17.11
N HIS A 61 -22.99 6.01 16.57
CA HIS A 61 -24.07 5.64 15.66
C HIS A 61 -24.76 4.36 16.15
N SER A 62 -25.60 4.48 17.18
CA SER A 62 -26.26 3.34 17.85
C SER A 62 -27.17 2.51 16.95
N LYS A 63 -27.77 3.12 15.92
CA LYS A 63 -28.64 2.45 14.94
C LYS A 63 -27.89 1.80 13.77
N TYR A 64 -26.56 1.87 13.74
CA TYR A 64 -25.78 1.32 12.64
C TYR A 64 -25.81 -0.21 12.66
N PHE A 65 -26.59 -0.79 11.75
CA PHE A 65 -26.75 -2.23 11.60
C PHE A 65 -26.70 -2.63 10.13
N PRO A 66 -25.51 -2.54 9.48
CA PRO A 66 -25.36 -2.86 8.07
C PRO A 66 -25.59 -4.36 7.83
N LYS A 67 -25.90 -4.71 6.58
CA LYS A 67 -25.96 -6.12 6.16
C LYS A 67 -24.62 -6.79 6.42
N LYS A 68 -24.67 -8.08 6.74
CA LYS A 68 -23.50 -8.95 6.88
C LYS A 68 -23.33 -9.78 5.62
N TYR A 69 -22.12 -9.88 5.10
CA TYR A 69 -21.80 -10.69 3.95
C TYR A 69 -20.42 -11.34 4.06
N ASN A 70 -20.37 -12.65 3.81
CA ASN A 70 -19.16 -13.45 3.68
C ASN A 70 -19.36 -14.32 2.42
N ALA A 71 -18.52 -14.15 1.40
CA ALA A 71 -18.52 -15.02 0.24
C ALA A 71 -17.97 -16.41 0.61
N PRO A 72 -18.38 -17.48 -0.12
CA PRO A 72 -17.73 -18.78 -0.02
C PRO A 72 -16.23 -18.66 -0.25
N CYS A 73 -15.42 -19.42 0.48
CA CYS A 73 -13.98 -19.44 0.26
C CYS A 73 -13.66 -20.09 -1.09
N PRO A 74 -12.80 -19.48 -1.94
CA PRO A 74 -12.34 -20.13 -3.16
C PRO A 74 -11.66 -21.47 -2.87
N GLN A 75 -11.82 -22.45 -3.76
CA GLN A 75 -11.29 -23.81 -3.57
C GLN A 75 -9.76 -23.86 -3.46
N ASP A 76 -9.07 -22.94 -4.14
CA ASP A 76 -7.61 -22.83 -4.18
C ASP A 76 -7.03 -21.95 -3.05
N LYS A 77 -7.88 -21.45 -2.14
CA LYS A 77 -7.49 -20.54 -1.06
C LYS A 77 -7.94 -21.06 0.30
N VAL A 78 -7.26 -20.57 1.34
CA VAL A 78 -7.64 -20.80 2.73
C VAL A 78 -8.14 -19.49 3.29
N CYS A 79 -9.40 -19.45 3.71
CA CYS A 79 -10.02 -18.28 4.32
C CYS A 79 -10.22 -18.51 5.81
N ASP A 80 -10.25 -17.42 6.56
CA ASP A 80 -10.60 -17.46 7.98
C ASP A 80 -12.05 -17.92 8.14
N PRO A 81 -12.33 -18.96 8.94
CA PRO A 81 -13.69 -19.26 9.33
C PRO A 81 -14.30 -18.09 10.12
N GLU A 82 -15.62 -18.09 10.20
CA GLU A 82 -16.27 -17.26 11.20
C GLU A 82 -16.15 -17.96 12.56
N LEU A 83 -15.48 -17.30 13.50
CA LEU A 83 -15.31 -17.84 14.84
C LEU A 83 -16.50 -17.43 15.71
N TYR A 84 -17.09 -18.42 16.39
CA TYR A 84 -18.07 -18.19 17.44
C TYR A 84 -17.35 -18.32 18.79
N ASN A 85 -17.51 -17.33 19.67
CA ASN A 85 -16.94 -17.31 21.03
C ASN A 85 -15.40 -17.37 21.12
N ALA A 86 -14.69 -17.03 20.04
CA ALA A 86 -13.23 -16.94 20.03
C ALA A 86 -12.76 -15.76 19.20
N CYS A 87 -11.58 -15.24 19.54
CA CYS A 87 -10.98 -14.09 18.90
C CYS A 87 -9.62 -14.52 18.33
N TYR A 88 -9.34 -14.14 17.09
CA TYR A 88 -7.99 -14.29 16.55
C TYR A 88 -7.00 -13.41 17.31
N ARG A 89 -5.70 -13.71 17.16
CA ARG A 89 -4.64 -12.89 17.73
C ARG A 89 -4.38 -11.64 16.87
N TYR A 90 -5.38 -10.75 16.82
CA TYR A 90 -5.34 -9.50 16.06
C TYR A 90 -4.20 -8.57 16.50
N ASN A 91 -3.81 -7.65 15.62
CA ASN A 91 -2.72 -6.71 15.85
C ASN A 91 -1.39 -7.41 16.21
N SER A 92 -1.19 -8.64 15.71
CA SER A 92 0.02 -9.44 15.92
C SER A 92 0.22 -10.44 14.77
N ILE A 93 1.30 -11.22 14.81
CA ILE A 93 1.46 -12.39 13.94
C ILE A 93 0.77 -13.58 14.63
N ASP A 94 -0.22 -14.16 13.95
CA ASP A 94 -1.09 -15.23 14.42
C ASP A 94 -0.78 -16.51 13.64
N GLY A 95 0.12 -17.34 14.18
CA GLY A 95 0.68 -18.47 13.43
C GLY A 95 1.46 -17.98 12.21
N SER A 96 1.07 -18.40 11.01
CA SER A 96 1.62 -17.94 9.74
C SER A 96 0.96 -16.67 9.19
N ILE A 97 -0.15 -16.22 9.79
CA ILE A 97 -0.95 -15.10 9.28
C ILE A 97 -0.52 -13.81 9.97
N ASN A 98 -0.10 -12.82 9.18
CA ASN A 98 0.24 -11.50 9.68
C ASN A 98 -1.02 -10.63 9.81
N ARG A 99 -1.55 -10.52 11.03
CA ARG A 99 -2.72 -9.67 11.34
C ARG A 99 -2.32 -8.25 11.78
N LEU A 100 -1.09 -7.81 11.55
CA LEU A 100 -0.70 -6.42 11.77
C LEU A 100 -1.16 -5.56 10.61
N SER A 101 -1.70 -4.37 10.90
CA SER A 101 -1.97 -3.35 9.90
C SER A 101 -0.79 -2.40 9.77
N ILE A 102 -0.52 -1.97 8.53
CA ILE A 102 0.41 -0.91 8.18
C ILE A 102 0.00 0.44 8.80
N LEU A 103 -1.30 0.59 9.10
CA LEU A 103 -1.85 1.79 9.72
C LEU A 103 -1.67 1.81 11.25
N GLY A 104 -1.08 0.77 11.84
CA GLY A 104 -0.92 0.62 13.28
C GLY A 104 -2.02 -0.25 13.88
N LYS A 105 -2.25 -0.11 15.18
CA LYS A 105 -3.26 -0.91 15.89
C LYS A 105 -4.67 -0.49 15.43
N TYR A 106 -5.48 -1.46 15.03
CA TYR A 106 -6.89 -1.26 14.71
C TYR A 106 -7.79 -1.73 15.85
N GLY A 107 -8.98 -1.13 15.94
CA GLY A 107 -9.99 -1.48 16.94
C GLY A 107 -10.56 -2.87 16.74
N ILE A 108 -11.02 -3.50 17.82
CA ILE A 108 -11.70 -4.78 17.82
C ILE A 108 -13.03 -4.55 18.55
N ASP A 109 -14.14 -4.92 17.93
CA ASP A 109 -15.45 -4.75 18.54
C ASP A 109 -15.71 -5.79 19.66
N ARG A 110 -16.77 -5.58 20.44
CA ARG A 110 -17.15 -6.49 21.54
C ARG A 110 -17.47 -7.92 21.11
N PHE A 111 -17.65 -8.16 19.81
CA PHE A 111 -17.93 -9.46 19.20
C PHE A 111 -16.67 -10.06 18.57
N CYS A 112 -15.50 -9.48 18.84
CA CYS A 112 -14.21 -9.89 18.29
C CYS A 112 -14.10 -9.77 16.77
N PHE A 113 -14.82 -8.83 16.16
CA PHE A 113 -14.54 -8.45 14.78
C PHE A 113 -13.61 -7.24 14.74
N PRO A 114 -12.59 -7.24 13.87
CA PRO A 114 -11.73 -6.09 13.69
C PRO A 114 -12.53 -4.95 13.05
N GLN A 115 -12.15 -3.73 13.35
CA GLN A 115 -12.76 -2.52 12.83
C GLN A 115 -11.82 -1.89 11.81
N ASN A 116 -12.32 -1.69 10.59
CA ASN A 116 -11.56 -1.10 9.50
C ASN A 116 -10.99 0.27 9.93
N PRO A 117 -9.66 0.46 9.90
CA PRO A 117 -9.02 1.68 10.39
C PRO A 117 -9.38 2.94 9.57
N LYS A 118 -10.03 2.78 8.42
CA LYS A 118 -10.59 3.89 7.62
C LYS A 118 -12.06 4.20 7.93
N GLY A 119 -12.66 3.52 8.91
CA GLY A 119 -14.03 3.75 9.36
C GLY A 119 -15.03 2.74 8.81
N ARG A 120 -16.30 3.01 9.08
CA ARG A 120 -17.46 2.26 8.59
C ARG A 120 -17.51 2.31 7.06
N SER A 121 -17.78 1.16 6.47
CA SER A 121 -17.93 0.93 5.03
C SER A 121 -19.38 0.66 4.61
N GLY A 122 -20.29 0.52 5.57
CA GLY A 122 -21.69 0.16 5.33
C GLY A 122 -21.93 -1.34 5.15
N LEU A 123 -20.97 -2.21 5.45
CA LEU A 123 -21.12 -3.66 5.31
C LEU A 123 -20.29 -4.41 6.36
N ARG A 124 -20.90 -5.35 7.08
CA ARG A 124 -20.21 -6.27 8.00
C ARG A 124 -19.80 -7.58 7.32
N GLY A 125 -18.87 -8.30 7.94
CA GLY A 125 -18.32 -9.55 7.40
C GLY A 125 -17.02 -9.32 6.63
N ARG A 126 -16.43 -10.39 6.10
CA ARG A 126 -15.22 -10.35 5.26
C ARG A 126 -15.50 -9.93 3.82
N GLY A 127 -16.75 -10.01 3.38
CA GLY A 127 -17.05 -9.97 1.95
C GLY A 127 -16.36 -11.12 1.23
N GLU A 128 -15.62 -10.81 0.18
CA GLU A 128 -14.82 -11.77 -0.62
C GLU A 128 -13.38 -11.93 -0.11
N LEU A 129 -12.99 -11.18 0.92
CA LEU A 129 -11.63 -11.23 1.44
C LEU A 129 -11.38 -12.48 2.29
N PHE A 130 -10.13 -12.93 2.30
CA PHE A 130 -9.75 -14.21 2.88
C PHE A 130 -9.61 -14.13 4.40
N ARG A 131 -9.07 -13.02 4.91
CA ARG A 131 -8.76 -12.82 6.33
C ARG A 131 -9.68 -11.81 6.98
N TRP A 132 -9.98 -12.01 8.27
CA TRP A 132 -10.53 -10.92 9.10
C TRP A 132 -9.42 -9.89 9.37
N GLY A 133 -9.74 -8.62 9.16
CA GLY A 133 -8.79 -7.51 9.33
C GLY A 133 -7.99 -7.23 8.04
N PRO A 134 -6.67 -6.98 8.14
CA PRO A 134 -5.87 -6.66 6.97
C PRO A 134 -5.65 -7.89 6.07
N ASN A 135 -5.85 -7.69 4.77
CA ASN A 135 -5.54 -8.65 3.71
C ASN A 135 -4.39 -8.08 2.88
N HIS A 136 -3.20 -8.66 3.01
CA HIS A 136 -1.98 -8.13 2.38
C HIS A 136 -1.89 -8.54 0.93
N TYR A 137 -1.83 -7.57 0.02
CA TYR A 137 -1.69 -7.76 -1.41
C TYR A 137 -0.35 -7.21 -1.90
N VAL A 138 0.54 -8.06 -2.36
CA VAL A 138 1.89 -7.67 -2.78
C VAL A 138 1.98 -7.63 -4.30
N GLN A 139 2.39 -6.49 -4.84
CA GLN A 139 2.50 -6.21 -6.27
C GLN A 139 3.94 -5.84 -6.65
N TYR A 140 4.31 -6.20 -7.88
CA TYR A 140 5.62 -5.91 -8.44
C TYR A 140 5.51 -5.17 -9.77
N VAL A 141 6.08 -3.97 -9.82
CA VAL A 141 6.34 -3.22 -11.05
C VAL A 141 7.72 -3.65 -11.53
N ILE A 142 7.77 -4.55 -12.50
CA ILE A 142 9.03 -5.03 -13.09
C ILE A 142 9.19 -4.37 -14.45
N SER A 143 10.33 -3.73 -14.68
CA SER A 143 10.63 -3.02 -15.93
C SER A 143 11.99 -3.38 -16.48
N ARG A 144 12.13 -3.25 -17.81
CA ARG A 144 13.39 -3.43 -18.53
C ARG A 144 13.59 -2.34 -19.59
N GLY A 145 14.84 -2.15 -20.00
CA GLY A 145 15.24 -1.14 -20.98
C GLY A 145 15.50 0.26 -20.39
N MET A 146 16.34 1.02 -21.08
CA MET A 146 16.71 2.39 -20.70
C MET A 146 15.83 3.44 -21.40
N ASN A 147 15.89 3.48 -22.73
CA ASN A 147 15.24 4.51 -23.55
C ASN A 147 13.77 4.18 -23.79
N VAL A 148 13.49 2.99 -24.32
CA VAL A 148 12.14 2.43 -24.39
C VAL A 148 12.00 1.51 -23.19
N ARG A 149 11.01 1.82 -22.33
CA ARG A 149 10.72 1.02 -21.14
C ARG A 149 9.57 0.07 -21.39
N GLU A 150 9.85 -1.20 -21.15
CA GLU A 150 8.84 -2.23 -21.11
C GLU A 150 8.53 -2.58 -19.66
N TYR A 151 7.27 -2.89 -19.39
CA TYR A 151 6.79 -3.32 -18.09
C TYR A 151 6.12 -4.67 -18.20
N LEU A 152 6.44 -5.56 -17.26
CA LEU A 152 5.79 -6.87 -17.16
C LEU A 152 4.39 -6.68 -16.55
N VAL A 153 3.37 -7.05 -17.31
CA VAL A 153 1.97 -6.81 -16.94
C VAL A 153 1.09 -8.00 -17.32
N LEU A 154 -0.09 -8.12 -16.71
CA LEU A 154 -1.11 -9.07 -17.13
C LEU A 154 -1.57 -8.76 -18.56
N ASN A 155 -1.69 -9.78 -19.39
CA ASN A 155 -2.23 -9.66 -20.73
C ASN A 155 -3.76 -9.50 -20.66
N SER A 156 -4.20 -8.24 -20.66
CA SER A 156 -5.61 -7.88 -20.71
C SER A 156 -6.05 -7.55 -22.15
N PRO A 157 -7.28 -7.95 -22.56
CA PRO A 157 -7.89 -7.50 -23.82
C PRO A 157 -8.06 -5.97 -23.88
N ASP A 158 -8.27 -5.33 -22.72
CA ASP A 158 -8.29 -3.88 -22.63
C ASP A 158 -6.86 -3.32 -22.62
N LYS A 159 -6.43 -2.81 -23.77
CA LYS A 159 -5.09 -2.23 -23.97
C LYS A 159 -4.79 -1.05 -23.04
N LYS A 160 -5.80 -0.37 -22.48
CA LYS A 160 -5.62 0.75 -21.54
C LYS A 160 -5.41 0.28 -20.10
N LYS A 161 -5.72 -0.98 -19.79
CA LYS A 161 -5.66 -1.51 -18.43
C LYS A 161 -4.26 -2.04 -18.11
N ILE A 162 -3.53 -1.28 -17.29
CA ILE A 162 -2.24 -1.69 -16.75
C ILE A 162 -2.49 -2.48 -15.46
N ILE A 163 -2.12 -3.76 -15.43
CA ILE A 163 -2.23 -4.63 -14.23
C ILE A 163 -0.87 -5.24 -13.98
N PHE A 164 -0.27 -4.91 -12.84
CA PHE A 164 1.00 -5.49 -12.43
C PHE A 164 0.80 -6.86 -11.80
N PRO A 165 1.76 -7.79 -11.92
CA PRO A 165 1.70 -9.05 -11.22
C PRO A 165 1.63 -8.80 -9.70
N GLY A 166 0.67 -9.46 -9.06
CA GLY A 166 0.50 -9.37 -7.61
C GLY A 166 -0.49 -10.38 -7.08
N GLU A 167 -0.35 -10.70 -5.81
CA GLU A 167 -1.08 -11.77 -5.14
C GLU A 167 -1.32 -11.42 -3.66
N PHE A 168 -2.40 -11.98 -3.10
CA PHE A 168 -2.65 -11.93 -1.66
C PHE A 168 -1.75 -12.91 -0.93
N VAL A 169 -1.13 -12.45 0.15
CA VAL A 169 -0.17 -13.22 0.93
C VAL A 169 -0.50 -13.12 2.42
N ASP A 170 -0.33 -14.21 3.15
CA ASP A 170 -0.64 -14.23 4.58
C ASP A 170 0.36 -13.45 5.41
N ASN A 171 1.64 -13.49 5.03
CA ASN A 171 2.69 -12.74 5.70
C ASN A 171 3.69 -12.13 4.71
N PRO A 172 3.56 -10.83 4.37
CA PRO A 172 4.47 -10.17 3.43
C PRO A 172 5.90 -10.02 3.95
N ARG A 173 6.18 -10.25 5.25
CA ARG A 173 7.54 -10.18 5.82
C ARG A 173 8.38 -11.43 5.55
N ASN A 174 7.74 -12.56 5.22
CA ASN A 174 8.39 -13.86 5.09
C ASN A 174 8.54 -14.32 3.63
N ILE A 175 8.36 -13.41 2.67
CA ILE A 175 8.42 -13.73 1.24
C ILE A 175 9.39 -12.82 0.49
N THR A 176 10.02 -13.37 -0.54
CA THR A 176 10.79 -12.60 -1.52
C THR A 176 9.85 -12.00 -2.56
N PHE A 177 9.21 -12.87 -3.35
CA PHE A 177 8.10 -12.57 -4.26
C PHE A 177 6.83 -13.28 -3.78
N PRO A 178 5.64 -12.86 -4.22
CA PRO A 178 4.43 -13.65 -4.03
C PRO A 178 4.60 -15.05 -4.66
N PRO A 179 4.09 -16.12 -4.03
CA PRO A 179 4.36 -17.50 -4.45
C PRO A 179 4.11 -17.77 -5.94
N MET A 180 3.00 -17.29 -6.51
CA MET A 180 2.72 -17.51 -7.93
C MET A 180 3.73 -16.80 -8.84
N LEU A 181 4.14 -15.58 -8.50
CA LEU A 181 5.13 -14.84 -9.27
C LEU A 181 6.52 -15.45 -9.12
N LEU A 182 6.89 -15.93 -7.92
CA LEU A 182 8.15 -16.63 -7.71
C LEU A 182 8.22 -17.90 -8.58
N ASN A 183 7.18 -18.73 -8.55
CA ASN A 183 7.10 -19.95 -9.35
C ASN A 183 7.19 -19.65 -10.86
N PHE A 184 6.51 -18.60 -11.33
CA PHE A 184 6.64 -18.15 -12.72
C PHE A 184 8.11 -17.79 -13.05
N ILE A 185 8.74 -16.95 -12.24
CA ILE A 185 10.13 -16.51 -12.45
C ILE A 185 11.08 -17.71 -12.46
N GLU A 186 10.98 -18.59 -11.47
CA GLU A 186 11.84 -19.77 -11.35
C GLU A 186 11.65 -20.74 -12.51
N SER A 187 10.40 -21.08 -12.86
CA SER A 187 10.12 -21.98 -13.98
C SER A 187 10.60 -21.43 -15.32
N ASN A 188 10.46 -20.12 -15.53
CA ASN A 188 10.80 -19.45 -16.77
C ASN A 188 12.32 -19.38 -16.98
N LEU A 189 13.05 -19.04 -15.92
CA LEU A 189 14.51 -18.91 -15.98
C LEU A 189 15.21 -20.28 -15.96
N SER A 190 14.66 -21.27 -15.25
CA SER A 190 15.30 -22.60 -15.12
C SER A 190 15.29 -23.41 -16.42
N GLU A 191 14.50 -23.03 -17.42
CA GLU A 191 14.55 -23.63 -18.75
C GLU A 191 15.86 -23.31 -19.48
N LYS A 192 16.39 -22.08 -19.29
CA LYS A 192 17.55 -21.56 -20.03
C LYS A 192 18.82 -21.48 -19.19
N TYR A 193 18.70 -21.48 -17.86
CA TYR A 193 19.80 -21.23 -16.95
C TYR A 193 19.88 -22.27 -15.83
N PRO A 194 21.10 -22.64 -15.38
CA PRO A 194 21.27 -23.54 -14.25
C PRO A 194 20.81 -22.87 -12.93
N GLU A 195 20.43 -23.70 -11.96
CA GLU A 195 19.81 -23.27 -10.70
C GLU A 195 20.60 -22.18 -9.94
N ASN A 196 21.93 -22.25 -9.93
CA ASN A 196 22.79 -21.25 -9.29
C ASN A 196 22.67 -19.86 -9.95
N VAL A 197 22.56 -19.83 -11.27
CA VAL A 197 22.39 -18.59 -12.05
C VAL A 197 20.99 -18.02 -11.83
N VAL A 198 19.95 -18.87 -11.80
CA VAL A 198 18.57 -18.45 -11.48
C VAL A 198 18.50 -17.78 -10.10
N LYS A 199 19.12 -18.40 -9.09
CA LYS A 199 19.21 -17.84 -7.73
C LYS A 199 19.93 -16.50 -7.72
N GLU A 200 21.00 -16.36 -8.50
CA GLU A 200 21.75 -15.10 -8.60
C GLU A 200 20.92 -14.00 -9.26
N ILE A 201 20.22 -14.29 -10.36
CA ILE A 201 19.30 -13.36 -11.04
C ILE A 201 18.23 -12.86 -10.06
N ILE A 202 17.57 -13.76 -9.33
CA ILE A 202 16.53 -13.42 -8.35
C ILE A 202 17.13 -12.56 -7.23
N LYS A 203 18.29 -12.93 -6.70
CA LYS A 203 18.98 -12.19 -5.64
C LYS A 203 19.34 -10.76 -6.10
N ASN A 204 19.89 -10.61 -7.31
CA ASN A 204 20.27 -9.32 -7.87
C ASN A 204 19.05 -8.43 -8.14
N ALA A 205 17.96 -9.00 -8.64
CA ALA A 205 16.70 -8.30 -8.82
C ALA A 205 16.14 -7.75 -7.50
N LEU A 206 16.17 -8.56 -6.43
CA LEU A 206 15.72 -8.17 -5.10
C LEU A 206 16.62 -7.11 -4.44
N LYS A 207 17.93 -7.12 -4.72
CA LYS A 207 18.88 -6.12 -4.21
C LYS A 207 18.54 -4.70 -4.68
N ASN A 208 18.05 -4.57 -5.91
CA ASN A 208 17.69 -3.27 -6.52
C ASN A 208 16.22 -2.88 -6.34
N ARG A 209 15.46 -3.65 -5.53
CA ARG A 209 14.03 -3.45 -5.32
C ARG A 209 13.76 -2.19 -4.50
N VAL A 210 12.83 -1.36 -4.96
CA VAL A 210 12.38 -0.14 -4.27
C VAL A 210 10.92 -0.27 -3.85
N LEU A 211 10.62 0.00 -2.58
CA LEU A 211 9.23 0.08 -2.10
C LEU A 211 8.61 1.42 -2.55
N ARG A 212 7.69 1.37 -3.53
CA ARG A 212 6.98 2.56 -4.05
C ARG A 212 5.80 2.94 -3.18
N TYR A 213 5.06 1.94 -2.71
CA TYR A 213 3.87 2.15 -1.90
C TYR A 213 3.70 1.06 -0.85
N HIS A 214 3.24 1.47 0.33
CA HIS A 214 2.95 0.60 1.46
C HIS A 214 1.80 1.25 2.23
N GLY A 215 0.61 0.67 2.16
CA GLY A 215 -0.53 1.21 2.88
C GLY A 215 -1.88 0.64 2.46
N TYR A 216 -2.92 1.29 2.97
CA TYR A 216 -4.31 0.93 2.74
C TYR A 216 -4.70 0.99 1.26
N TYR A 217 -5.32 -0.05 0.73
CA TYR A 217 -5.80 -0.06 -0.64
C TYR A 217 -7.30 0.21 -0.67
N ALA A 218 -7.69 1.34 -1.27
CA ALA A 218 -9.08 1.78 -1.37
C ALA A 218 -9.85 0.96 -2.42
N ASP A 219 -10.37 -0.20 -1.99
CA ASP A 219 -11.01 -1.21 -2.82
C ASP A 219 -12.47 -1.40 -2.42
N ASP A 220 -13.35 -1.58 -3.40
CA ASP A 220 -14.79 -1.78 -3.17
C ASP A 220 -15.11 -3.10 -2.44
N ARG A 221 -14.14 -4.01 -2.31
CA ARG A 221 -14.25 -5.23 -1.48
C ARG A 221 -14.02 -4.99 0.01
N ASN A 222 -13.51 -3.82 0.41
CA ASN A 222 -13.29 -3.52 1.82
C ASN A 222 -14.64 -3.45 2.56
N THR A 223 -14.69 -4.01 3.76
CA THR A 223 -15.85 -4.01 4.64
C THR A 223 -15.50 -3.33 5.96
N ASP A 224 -16.41 -3.39 6.93
CA ASP A 224 -16.15 -2.95 8.29
C ASP A 224 -15.12 -3.85 8.99
N ASN A 225 -14.98 -5.11 8.54
CA ASN A 225 -14.25 -6.16 9.24
C ASN A 225 -13.13 -6.81 8.43
N ALA A 226 -12.95 -6.44 7.17
CA ALA A 226 -11.82 -6.87 6.35
C ALA A 226 -11.47 -5.78 5.35
N TRP A 227 -10.18 -5.54 5.13
CA TRP A 227 -9.73 -4.52 4.19
C TRP A 227 -8.41 -4.93 3.53
N ILE A 228 -8.14 -4.35 2.38
CA ILE A 228 -6.91 -4.62 1.64
C ILE A 228 -5.83 -3.62 2.06
N GLU A 229 -4.64 -4.16 2.27
CA GLU A 229 -3.40 -3.41 2.42
C GLU A 229 -2.43 -3.88 1.35
N THR A 230 -1.70 -2.97 0.72
CA THR A 230 -0.84 -3.33 -0.40
C THR A 230 0.58 -2.81 -0.27
N LEU A 231 1.51 -3.67 -0.71
CA LEU A 231 2.91 -3.35 -0.96
C LEU A 231 3.11 -3.31 -2.47
N ILE A 232 3.67 -2.22 -2.98
CA ILE A 232 4.06 -2.10 -4.39
C ILE A 232 5.57 -1.92 -4.43
N TYR A 233 6.25 -2.96 -4.89
CA TYR A 233 7.68 -2.95 -5.14
C TYR A 233 7.97 -2.64 -6.60
N ASP A 234 9.10 -1.99 -6.85
CA ASP A 234 9.58 -1.63 -8.18
C ASP A 234 10.97 -2.22 -8.37
N ILE A 235 11.15 -2.94 -9.48
CA ILE A 235 12.42 -3.51 -9.93
C ILE A 235 12.66 -3.01 -11.35
N ASN A 236 13.77 -2.31 -11.54
CA ASN A 236 14.21 -1.81 -12.83
C ASN A 236 15.46 -2.56 -13.28
N ASP A 237 15.32 -3.38 -14.33
CA ASP A 237 16.40 -4.13 -14.96
C ASP A 237 16.75 -3.52 -16.33
N SER A 238 17.37 -2.34 -16.30
CA SER A 238 17.64 -1.55 -17.50
C SER A 238 18.59 -2.23 -18.49
N GLY A 239 19.42 -3.17 -18.01
CA GLY A 239 20.45 -3.87 -18.80
C GLY A 239 20.03 -5.23 -19.32
N TYR A 240 18.78 -5.66 -19.13
CA TYR A 240 18.30 -6.99 -19.55
C TYR A 240 19.15 -8.15 -18.99
N SER A 241 19.65 -8.01 -17.76
CA SER A 241 20.58 -8.97 -17.17
C SER A 241 20.00 -9.75 -15.99
N ASN A 242 18.77 -9.42 -15.57
CA ASN A 242 18.07 -10.05 -14.46
C ASN A 242 16.64 -10.43 -14.90
N LEU A 243 15.60 -9.90 -14.24
CA LEU A 243 14.21 -10.20 -14.58
C LEU A 243 13.79 -9.70 -15.97
N GLY A 244 14.57 -8.86 -16.63
CA GLY A 244 14.38 -8.50 -18.04
C GLY A 244 14.55 -9.67 -19.00
N LEU A 245 15.20 -10.76 -18.56
CA LEU A 245 15.36 -12.02 -19.29
C LEU A 245 14.09 -12.88 -19.32
N LEU A 246 13.06 -12.54 -18.53
CA LEU A 246 11.81 -13.29 -18.49
C LEU A 246 11.15 -13.32 -19.86
N ASP A 247 10.78 -14.51 -20.30
CA ASP A 247 10.17 -14.80 -21.59
C ASP A 247 8.67 -15.08 -21.43
N PRO A 248 7.76 -14.14 -21.73
CA PRO A 248 6.33 -14.34 -21.50
C PRO A 248 5.67 -15.33 -22.47
N GLU A 249 6.36 -15.74 -23.55
CA GLU A 249 5.87 -16.76 -24.49
C GLU A 249 6.11 -18.19 -23.99
N HIS A 250 6.69 -18.33 -22.80
CA HIS A 250 6.93 -19.60 -22.15
C HIS A 250 5.66 -20.42 -21.92
N LEU A 251 5.76 -21.74 -22.13
CA LEU A 251 4.66 -22.70 -21.99
C LEU A 251 4.00 -22.68 -20.60
N THR A 252 4.76 -22.31 -19.55
CA THR A 252 4.25 -22.16 -18.17
C THR A 252 3.95 -20.71 -17.78
N ASN A 253 3.36 -19.91 -18.67
CA ASN A 253 2.83 -18.60 -18.32
C ASN A 253 1.42 -18.68 -17.71
N SER A 254 1.27 -19.38 -16.59
CA SER A 254 -0.03 -19.54 -15.89
C SER A 254 -0.61 -18.20 -15.40
N LEU A 255 0.25 -17.19 -15.24
CA LEU A 255 -0.14 -15.84 -14.87
C LEU A 255 -0.55 -14.97 -16.07
N ASN A 256 -0.44 -15.46 -17.32
CA ASN A 256 -0.75 -14.72 -18.54
C ASN A 256 -0.08 -13.33 -18.57
N LEU A 257 1.21 -13.26 -18.22
CA LEU A 257 2.02 -12.04 -18.22
C LEU A 257 2.58 -11.74 -19.62
N THR A 258 2.90 -10.48 -19.88
CA THR A 258 3.53 -10.04 -21.13
C THR A 258 4.29 -8.74 -20.92
N TRP A 259 5.32 -8.49 -21.73
CA TRP A 259 6.02 -7.20 -21.77
C TRP A 259 5.23 -6.22 -22.61
N LYS A 260 4.93 -5.04 -22.06
CA LYS A 260 4.32 -3.93 -22.80
C LYS A 260 5.14 -2.68 -22.67
N VAL A 261 5.32 -1.97 -23.79
CA VAL A 261 5.87 -0.61 -23.78
C VAL A 261 4.85 0.32 -23.11
N ILE A 262 5.24 0.94 -22.00
CA ILE A 262 4.37 1.84 -21.24
C ILE A 262 5.19 3.06 -20.85
N ASP A 263 4.60 4.25 -21.02
CA ASP A 263 5.22 5.49 -20.53
C ASP A 263 5.35 5.45 -19.00
N LYS A 264 6.55 5.77 -18.50
CA LYS A 264 6.83 5.80 -17.06
C LYS A 264 5.86 6.69 -16.28
N SER A 265 5.43 7.81 -16.86
CA SER A 265 4.46 8.73 -16.26
C SER A 265 3.09 8.08 -16.07
N ALA A 266 2.67 7.16 -16.95
CA ALA A 266 1.43 6.43 -16.79
C ALA A 266 1.49 5.46 -15.60
N VAL A 267 2.64 4.79 -15.42
CA VAL A 267 2.91 3.93 -14.25
C VAL A 267 2.92 4.74 -12.96
N ASP A 268 3.64 5.86 -12.94
CA ASP A 268 3.72 6.74 -11.77
C ASP A 268 2.34 7.33 -11.43
N SER A 269 1.57 7.79 -12.42
CA SER A 269 0.21 8.30 -12.25
C SER A 269 -0.75 7.24 -11.68
N LYS A 270 -0.61 5.98 -12.10
CA LYS A 270 -1.39 4.87 -11.55
C LYS A 270 -1.09 4.68 -10.05
N ILE A 271 0.18 4.63 -9.66
CA ILE A 271 0.59 4.50 -8.25
C ILE A 271 0.12 5.73 -7.45
N GLU A 272 0.28 6.93 -7.98
CA GLU A 272 -0.21 8.15 -7.34
C GLU A 272 -1.72 8.12 -7.11
N THR A 273 -2.48 7.58 -8.06
CA THR A 273 -3.94 7.43 -7.94
C THR A 273 -4.30 6.47 -6.80
N ILE A 274 -3.58 5.35 -6.67
CA ILE A 274 -3.73 4.42 -5.55
C ILE A 274 -3.49 5.16 -4.23
N MET A 275 -2.38 5.92 -4.14
CA MET A 275 -2.06 6.72 -2.97
C MET A 275 -3.13 7.76 -2.66
N LYS A 276 -3.62 8.50 -3.67
CA LYS A 276 -4.66 9.53 -3.52
C LYS A 276 -5.96 8.93 -2.99
N ARG A 277 -6.36 7.75 -3.48
CA ARG A 277 -7.58 7.05 -2.99
C ARG A 277 -7.41 6.52 -1.57
N ALA A 278 -6.21 6.08 -1.19
CA ALA A 278 -5.90 5.63 0.17
C ALA A 278 -5.88 6.76 1.23
N ARG A 279 -5.59 7.99 0.79
CA ARG A 279 -5.37 9.17 1.64
C ARG A 279 -6.68 9.66 2.27
N LEU A 280 -6.99 9.06 3.42
CA LEU A 280 -7.95 9.58 4.40
C LEU A 280 -7.35 10.07 5.71
N THR A 281 -6.05 9.85 5.97
CA THR A 281 -5.45 10.35 7.22
C THR A 281 -4.23 11.24 6.96
N PHE A 282 -4.23 12.34 7.72
CA PHE A 282 -3.25 13.41 7.80
C PHE A 282 -1.79 12.92 7.79
N GLY A 283 -1.44 11.98 8.67
CA GLY A 283 -0.05 11.49 8.83
C GLY A 283 0.52 10.79 7.58
N GLN A 284 -0.30 10.12 6.78
CA GLN A 284 0.17 9.42 5.57
C GLN A 284 0.47 10.39 4.41
N LYS A 285 -0.24 11.53 4.37
CA LYS A 285 0.03 12.60 3.40
C LYS A 285 1.34 13.30 3.74
N VAL A 286 1.57 13.60 5.01
CA VAL A 286 2.84 14.14 5.54
C VAL A 286 4.01 13.22 5.20
N ALA A 287 3.92 11.93 5.53
CA ALA A 287 4.97 10.95 5.21
C ALA A 287 5.25 10.78 3.70
N SER A 288 4.25 10.99 2.85
CA SER A 288 4.42 10.92 1.39
C SER A 288 5.09 12.17 0.82
N ILE A 289 4.76 13.36 1.34
CA ILE A 289 5.40 14.62 0.95
C ILE A 289 6.87 14.58 1.36
N ILE A 290 7.13 14.12 2.60
CA ILE A 290 8.49 13.93 3.14
C ILE A 290 9.29 12.98 2.26
N ARG A 291 8.74 11.81 1.89
CA ARG A 291 9.43 10.86 1.01
C ARG A 291 9.76 11.44 -0.37
N LYS A 292 8.85 12.25 -0.95
CA LYS A 292 9.08 12.90 -2.24
C LYS A 292 10.18 13.96 -2.12
N ALA A 293 10.14 14.78 -1.08
CA ALA A 293 11.17 15.78 -0.78
C ALA A 293 12.55 15.13 -0.53
N LEU A 294 12.61 14.07 0.29
CA LEU A 294 13.85 13.32 0.53
C LEU A 294 14.42 12.71 -0.75
N LYS A 295 13.56 12.19 -1.63
CA LYS A 295 14.00 11.67 -2.93
C LYS A 295 14.60 12.78 -3.80
N THR A 296 13.94 13.93 -3.91
CA THR A 296 14.46 15.08 -4.67
C THR A 296 15.79 15.58 -4.10
N LEU A 297 15.93 15.67 -2.78
CA LEU A 297 17.17 16.08 -2.12
C LEU A 297 18.32 15.09 -2.33
N ARG A 298 18.01 13.78 -2.39
CA ARG A 298 18.99 12.73 -2.70
C ARG A 298 19.43 12.77 -4.16
N ASP A 299 18.50 13.02 -5.08
CA ASP A 299 18.78 13.10 -6.51
C ASP A 299 19.59 14.38 -6.86
N GLU A 300 19.62 15.39 -5.96
CA GLU A 300 20.43 16.63 -6.06
C GLU A 300 21.77 16.59 -5.27
N ASP A 301 22.15 15.46 -4.67
CA ASP A 301 23.37 15.25 -3.86
C ASP A 301 23.57 16.23 -2.67
N LYS A 302 22.46 16.67 -2.05
CA LYS A 302 22.46 17.63 -0.94
C LYS A 302 22.39 16.94 0.43
N ALA A 303 23.42 16.15 0.78
CA ALA A 303 23.48 15.33 2.00
C ALA A 303 23.21 16.09 3.31
N GLY A 304 23.68 17.34 3.44
CA GLY A 304 23.47 18.16 4.65
C GLY A 304 22.02 18.58 4.91
N ILE A 305 21.21 18.71 3.85
CA ILE A 305 19.78 19.09 3.94
C ILE A 305 18.93 17.88 4.36
N ILE A 306 19.32 16.68 3.95
CA ILE A 306 18.66 15.43 4.29
C ILE A 306 18.67 15.19 5.80
N PHE A 307 19.80 15.45 6.46
CA PHE A 307 19.97 15.26 7.90
C PHE A 307 19.12 16.25 8.71
N ALA A 308 19.19 17.55 8.39
CA ALA A 308 18.41 18.60 9.06
C ALA A 308 16.89 18.44 8.86
N PHE A 309 16.46 17.94 7.70
CA PHE A 309 15.05 17.65 7.42
C PHE A 309 14.56 16.39 8.15
N GLY A 310 15.40 15.37 8.28
CA GLY A 310 15.10 14.16 9.07
C GLY A 310 14.84 14.47 10.55
N ASP A 311 15.67 15.31 11.16
CA ASP A 311 15.51 15.75 12.55
C ASP A 311 14.24 16.60 12.75
N ALA A 312 13.95 17.51 11.82
CA ALA A 312 12.74 18.33 11.87
C ALA A 312 11.46 17.47 11.75
N VAL A 313 11.47 16.46 10.89
CA VAL A 313 10.36 15.51 10.71
C VAL A 313 10.16 14.62 11.94
N ASN A 314 11.23 14.10 12.53
CA ASN A 314 11.15 13.27 13.73
C ASN A 314 10.59 14.06 14.92
N ASN A 315 11.02 15.33 15.07
CA ASN A 315 10.46 16.24 16.08
C ASN A 315 9.00 16.60 15.79
N PHE A 316 8.62 16.82 14.53
CA PHE A 316 7.23 17.11 14.15
C PHE A 316 6.29 15.89 14.31
N LEU A 317 6.75 14.69 13.97
CA LEU A 317 6.00 13.45 14.19
C LEU A 317 5.84 13.17 15.69
N GLY A 318 6.88 13.40 16.49
CA GLY A 318 6.81 13.36 17.96
C GLY A 318 5.78 14.35 18.52
N LEU A 319 5.80 15.60 18.06
CA LEU A 319 4.82 16.61 18.46
C LEU A 319 3.40 16.26 17.99
N SER A 320 3.23 15.69 16.79
CA SER A 320 1.92 15.26 16.30
C SER A 320 1.36 14.06 17.07
N ALA A 321 2.23 13.13 17.50
CA ALA A 321 1.83 12.02 18.37
C ALA A 321 1.38 12.52 19.75
N ILE A 322 2.06 13.54 20.28
CA ILE A 322 1.72 14.24 21.54
C ILE A 322 0.41 15.01 21.41
N VAL A 323 0.18 15.72 20.30
CA VAL A 323 -1.07 16.46 20.05
C VAL A 323 -2.24 15.50 19.82
N ILE A 324 -2.04 14.37 19.14
CA ILE A 324 -3.07 13.33 18.98
C ILE A 324 -3.43 12.73 20.35
N THR A 325 -2.43 12.43 21.19
CA THR A 325 -2.71 11.93 22.55
C THR A 325 -3.40 12.97 23.44
N LEU A 326 -3.06 14.25 23.33
CA LEU A 326 -3.71 15.32 24.09
C LEU A 326 -5.16 15.58 23.63
N VAL A 327 -5.45 15.43 22.34
CA VAL A 327 -6.81 15.57 21.80
C VAL A 327 -7.67 14.35 22.16
N ASP A 328 -7.10 13.14 22.19
CA ASP A 328 -7.79 11.92 22.63
C ASP A 328 -8.04 11.86 24.16
N MET A 329 -7.33 12.67 24.95
CA MET A 329 -7.51 12.77 26.40
C MET A 329 -8.53 13.84 26.84
N VAL A 330 -8.96 14.73 25.94
CA VAL A 330 -9.85 15.86 26.25
C VAL A 330 -11.19 15.79 25.48
N GLY A 331 -11.41 14.72 24.71
CA GLY A 331 -12.61 14.50 23.88
C GLY A 331 -13.55 13.43 24.39
#